data_AF-A0AAW5HUE2-F1
#
_entry.id   AF-A0AAW5HUE2-F1
#
_cell.length_a   1.000
_cell.length_b   1.000
_cell.length_c   1.000
_cell.angle_alpha   90.00
_cell.angle_beta   90.00
_cell.angle_gamma   90.00
#
_symmetry.space_group_name_H-M   'P 1'
#
loop_
_entity.id
_entity.type
_entity.pdbx_description
1 polymer ?
#
loop_
_entity_poly.entity_id
_entity_poly.type
_entity_poly.pdbx_seq_one_letter_code
_entity_poly.pdbx_strand_id
1 'polypeptide(L)'
;MKSITIRVPDDLAELIVRESATKNQTQSEFIREILESNVGHISEKQSQQRNNRDVSISPVERKILALEYCNLLAAHGKLPEELFDADSFQHVVTALECGYAGEYSAVLGTDTELTYEECKLTWDILDMFRVLHFSVRKLGPDGWTKIGVIDAEHVGTFQGFDYQLDTESRLAGYVGYLVDTGRWEEQKEFIERNGGNSHHEMLPTYRAMLATFNPIWRKAASRGGDPNLNKEQIKQVLLAAPGSQVKH
;
A
#
# COMPACT_ATOMS: atom_id res chain seq x y z
N MET A 1 -11.65 28.97 -0.05
CA MET A 1 -10.66 28.71 -1.13
C MET A 1 -9.35 29.38 -0.76
N LYS A 2 -8.21 28.76 -1.05
CA LYS A 2 -6.89 29.43 -0.92
C LYS A 2 -6.58 30.19 -2.21
N SER A 3 -6.06 31.40 -2.11
CA SER A 3 -5.53 32.13 -3.26
C SER A 3 -4.14 31.61 -3.62
N ILE A 4 -3.88 31.42 -4.91
CA ILE A 4 -2.57 31.07 -5.45
C ILE A 4 -2.09 32.26 -6.27
N THR A 5 -0.89 32.75 -5.99
CA THR A 5 -0.24 33.80 -6.78
C THR A 5 0.88 33.16 -7.59
N ILE A 6 0.75 33.21 -8.91
CA ILE A 6 1.74 32.69 -9.86
C ILE A 6 2.39 33.85 -10.62
N ARG A 7 3.68 33.75 -10.91
CA ARG A 7 4.37 34.65 -11.83
C ARG A 7 4.44 33.98 -13.20
N VAL A 8 4.02 34.69 -14.23
CA VAL A 8 4.01 34.22 -15.62
C VAL A 8 4.72 35.24 -16.52
N PRO A 9 5.29 34.82 -17.66
CA PRO A 9 5.80 35.75 -18.67
C PRO A 9 4.70 36.68 -19.19
N ASP A 10 5.06 37.90 -19.58
CA ASP A 10 4.10 38.93 -20.03
C ASP A 10 3.25 38.45 -21.22
N ASP A 11 3.87 37.80 -22.21
CA ASP A 11 3.17 37.23 -23.38
C ASP A 11 2.09 36.21 -22.98
N LEU A 12 2.32 35.45 -21.91
CA LEU A 12 1.37 34.46 -21.40
C LEU A 12 0.24 35.14 -20.62
N ALA A 13 0.54 36.22 -19.89
CA ALA A 13 -0.49 37.03 -19.22
C ALA A 13 -1.44 37.65 -20.24
N GLU A 14 -0.91 38.21 -21.33
CA GLU A 14 -1.71 38.76 -22.43
C GLU A 14 -2.57 37.70 -23.12
N LEU A 15 -2.00 36.50 -23.35
CA LEU A 15 -2.74 35.37 -23.90
C LEU A 15 -3.92 34.98 -22.99
N ILE A 16 -3.72 34.89 -21.68
CA ILE A 16 -4.78 34.56 -20.71
C ILE A 16 -5.90 35.61 -20.72
N VAL A 17 -5.55 36.90 -20.78
CA VAL A 17 -6.53 38.00 -20.89
C VAL A 17 -7.39 37.82 -22.14
N ARG A 18 -6.75 37.55 -23.28
CA ARG A 18 -7.45 37.39 -24.56
C ARG A 18 -8.39 36.19 -24.57
N GLU A 19 -7.89 35.02 -24.18
CA GLU A 19 -8.67 33.78 -24.23
C GLU A 19 -9.83 33.77 -23.21
N SER A 20 -9.63 34.36 -22.02
CA SER A 20 -10.71 34.51 -21.03
C SER A 20 -11.83 35.43 -21.52
N ALA A 21 -11.49 36.53 -22.21
CA ALA A 21 -12.47 37.41 -22.83
C ALA A 21 -13.26 36.72 -23.96
N THR A 22 -12.60 35.92 -24.80
CA THR A 22 -13.25 35.12 -25.86
C THR A 22 -14.26 34.13 -25.28
N LYS A 23 -13.99 33.55 -24.11
CA LYS A 23 -14.88 32.61 -23.42
C LYS A 23 -15.91 33.28 -22.48
N ASN A 24 -15.96 34.61 -22.39
CA ASN A 24 -16.80 35.36 -21.42
C ASN A 24 -16.60 34.89 -19.96
N GLN A 25 -15.36 34.59 -19.58
CA GLN A 25 -14.98 34.14 -18.24
C GLN A 25 -13.99 35.11 -17.59
N THR A 26 -13.88 35.08 -16.26
CA THR A 26 -12.77 35.77 -15.58
C THR A 26 -11.45 35.04 -15.81
N GLN A 27 -10.32 35.75 -15.74
CA GLN A 27 -8.99 35.12 -15.85
C GLN A 27 -8.79 34.00 -14.82
N SER A 28 -9.32 34.18 -13.60
CA SER A 28 -9.27 33.17 -12.55
C SER A 28 -10.08 31.91 -12.87
N GLU A 29 -11.24 32.06 -13.50
CA GLU A 29 -12.07 30.93 -13.95
C GLU A 29 -11.42 30.20 -15.13
N PHE A 30 -10.87 30.96 -16.08
CA PHE A 30 -10.15 30.41 -17.21
C PHE A 30 -8.91 29.61 -16.79
N ILE A 31 -8.08 30.18 -15.90
CA ILE A 31 -6.91 29.48 -15.34
C ILE A 31 -7.37 28.26 -14.53
N ARG A 32 -8.47 28.38 -13.77
CA ARG A 32 -9.02 27.25 -13.03
C ARG A 32 -9.47 26.13 -13.96
N GLU A 33 -10.19 26.42 -15.03
CA GLU A 33 -10.63 25.42 -16.02
C GLU A 33 -9.43 24.72 -16.69
N ILE A 34 -8.37 25.47 -17.02
CA ILE A 34 -7.12 24.90 -17.53
C ILE A 34 -6.44 24.01 -16.47
N LEU A 35 -6.35 24.48 -15.22
CA LEU A 35 -5.79 23.67 -14.15
C LEU A 35 -6.66 22.44 -13.87
N GLU A 36 -7.98 22.54 -13.88
CA GLU A 36 -8.88 21.40 -13.65
C GLU A 36 -8.84 20.40 -14.81
N SER A 37 -8.69 20.87 -16.05
CA SER A 37 -8.52 20.00 -17.22
C SER A 37 -7.16 19.30 -17.27
N ASN A 38 -6.09 19.93 -16.76
CA ASN A 38 -4.73 19.37 -16.81
C ASN A 38 -4.29 18.68 -15.51
N VAL A 39 -4.69 19.19 -14.34
CA VAL A 39 -4.41 18.64 -13.00
C VAL A 39 -5.48 17.61 -12.59
N GLY A 40 -6.61 17.55 -13.31
CA GLY A 40 -7.71 16.64 -13.04
C GLY A 40 -8.70 17.17 -12.01
N HIS A 41 -9.96 16.74 -12.12
CA HIS A 41 -10.94 16.97 -11.07
C HIS A 41 -10.45 16.28 -9.79
N ILE A 42 -10.35 17.04 -8.70
CA ILE A 42 -10.15 16.49 -7.35
C ILE A 42 -11.48 15.84 -6.92
N SER A 43 -11.76 14.66 -7.48
CA SER A 43 -12.56 13.66 -6.82
C SER A 43 -11.57 12.63 -6.30
N GLU A 44 -11.49 12.46 -4.99
CA GLU A 44 -10.63 11.46 -4.33
C GLU A 44 -10.84 10.03 -4.86
N LYS A 45 -11.93 9.79 -5.61
CA LYS A 45 -12.20 8.53 -6.31
C LYS A 45 -11.49 8.36 -7.66
N GLN A 46 -11.02 9.43 -8.31
CA GLN A 46 -10.40 9.35 -9.65
C GLN A 46 -8.87 9.24 -9.61
N SER A 47 -8.21 9.64 -8.53
CA SER A 47 -6.75 9.48 -8.36
C SER A 47 -6.34 8.00 -8.33
N GLN A 48 -7.20 7.12 -7.83
CA GLN A 48 -6.96 5.67 -7.82
C GLN A 48 -7.13 5.01 -9.20
N GLN A 49 -7.93 5.58 -10.11
CA GLN A 49 -8.12 5.05 -11.47
C GLN A 49 -7.19 5.66 -12.52
N ARG A 50 -6.64 6.86 -12.28
CA ARG A 50 -5.81 7.58 -13.27
C ARG A 50 -4.34 7.18 -13.28
N ASN A 51 -3.79 6.71 -12.16
CA ASN A 51 -2.36 6.35 -12.09
C ASN A 51 -1.98 5.17 -13.00
N ASN A 52 -2.97 4.49 -13.58
CA ASN A 52 -2.77 3.25 -14.31
C ASN A 52 -3.19 3.31 -15.80
N ARG A 53 -3.61 4.48 -16.31
CA ARG A 53 -4.10 4.64 -17.69
C ARG A 53 -3.23 5.52 -18.60
N ASP A 54 -2.24 6.23 -18.04
CA ASP A 54 -1.34 7.12 -18.77
C ASP A 54 0.10 6.58 -18.82
N VAL A 55 0.26 5.26 -18.85
CA VAL A 55 1.59 4.68 -19.03
C VAL A 55 1.97 4.81 -20.51
N SER A 56 2.96 5.65 -20.79
CA SER A 56 3.52 5.83 -22.12
C SER A 56 4.89 5.17 -22.18
N ILE A 57 5.08 4.31 -23.17
CA ILE A 57 6.34 3.62 -23.44
C ILE A 57 6.89 4.18 -24.76
N SER A 58 8.13 4.65 -24.76
CA SER A 58 8.75 5.19 -25.97
C SER A 58 8.88 4.13 -27.06
N PRO A 59 8.95 4.52 -28.35
CA PRO A 59 9.14 3.56 -29.44
C PRO A 59 10.36 2.63 -29.25
N VAL A 60 11.43 3.13 -28.64
CA VAL A 60 12.65 2.36 -28.34
C VAL A 60 12.38 1.34 -27.24
N GLU A 61 11.80 1.75 -26.11
CA GLU A 61 11.47 0.86 -25.00
C GLU A 61 10.48 -0.23 -25.42
N ARG A 62 9.46 0.11 -26.23
CA ARG A 62 8.54 -0.90 -26.79
C ARG A 62 9.28 -1.92 -27.63
N LYS A 63 10.24 -1.49 -28.44
CA LYS A 63 11.01 -2.43 -29.27
C LYS A 63 11.92 -3.31 -28.43
N ILE A 64 12.52 -2.77 -27.36
CA ILE A 64 13.30 -3.55 -26.39
C ILE A 64 12.41 -4.61 -25.74
N LEU A 65 11.27 -4.21 -25.16
CA LEU A 65 10.33 -5.13 -24.52
C LEU A 65 9.81 -6.19 -25.49
N ALA A 66 9.43 -5.81 -26.71
CA ALA A 66 8.97 -6.77 -27.72
C ALA A 66 10.05 -7.80 -28.07
N LEU A 67 11.32 -7.38 -28.16
CA LEU A 67 12.44 -8.29 -28.40
C LEU A 67 12.69 -9.21 -27.19
N GLU A 68 12.52 -8.74 -25.97
CA GLU A 68 12.61 -9.56 -24.75
C GLU A 68 11.54 -10.66 -24.73
N TYR A 69 10.28 -10.32 -25.01
CA TYR A 69 9.20 -11.31 -25.13
C TYR A 69 9.43 -12.30 -26.28
N CYS A 70 9.94 -11.84 -27.43
CA CYS A 70 10.34 -12.74 -28.52
C CYS A 70 11.47 -13.69 -28.11
N ASN A 71 12.44 -13.24 -27.32
CA ASN A 71 13.51 -14.10 -26.80
C ASN A 71 12.96 -15.15 -25.81
N LEU A 72 12.00 -14.78 -24.95
CA LEU A 72 11.31 -15.70 -24.06
C LEU A 72 10.54 -16.77 -24.86
N LEU A 73 9.77 -16.35 -25.86
CA LEU A 73 9.06 -17.25 -26.78
C LEU A 73 10.02 -18.19 -27.51
N ALA A 74 11.20 -17.71 -27.94
CA ALA A 74 12.21 -18.53 -28.59
C ALA A 74 12.91 -19.51 -27.62
N ALA A 75 12.95 -19.20 -26.32
CA ALA A 75 13.54 -20.04 -25.29
C ALA A 75 12.58 -21.13 -24.76
N HIS A 76 11.41 -21.30 -25.40
CA HIS A 76 10.37 -22.26 -25.02
C HIS A 76 10.91 -23.66 -24.70
N GLY A 77 10.41 -24.26 -23.61
CA GLY A 77 10.84 -25.56 -23.10
C GLY A 77 11.97 -25.54 -22.07
N LYS A 78 12.51 -24.35 -21.72
CA LYS A 78 13.49 -24.17 -20.62
C LYS A 78 12.93 -23.44 -19.40
N LEU A 79 11.72 -22.91 -19.49
CA LEU A 79 11.03 -22.22 -18.40
C LEU A 79 9.96 -23.14 -17.80
N PRO A 80 9.69 -23.06 -16.49
CA PRO A 80 8.52 -23.71 -15.89
C PRO A 80 7.23 -23.28 -16.58
N GLU A 81 6.30 -24.21 -16.81
CA GLU A 81 4.99 -23.91 -17.44
C GLU A 81 4.21 -22.84 -16.69
N GLU A 82 4.38 -22.75 -15.36
CA GLU A 82 3.74 -21.72 -14.52
C GLU A 82 4.20 -20.29 -14.82
N LEU A 83 5.38 -20.13 -15.43
CA LEU A 83 6.01 -18.84 -15.73
C LEU A 83 5.98 -18.52 -17.22
N PHE A 84 5.37 -19.37 -18.04
CA PHE A 84 5.39 -19.25 -19.48
C PHE A 84 4.01 -19.49 -20.09
N ASP A 85 3.42 -18.41 -20.62
CA ASP A 85 2.18 -18.45 -21.39
C ASP A 85 2.45 -17.87 -22.79
N ALA A 86 2.60 -18.76 -23.77
CA ALA A 86 2.92 -18.38 -25.15
C ALA A 86 1.87 -17.46 -25.76
N ASP A 87 0.59 -17.72 -25.50
CA ASP A 87 -0.52 -16.97 -26.08
C ASP A 87 -0.57 -15.57 -25.47
N SER A 88 -0.43 -15.47 -24.14
CA SER A 88 -0.31 -14.17 -23.46
C SER A 88 0.88 -13.36 -23.97
N PHE A 89 2.05 -13.99 -24.12
CA PHE A 89 3.26 -13.32 -24.59
C PHE A 89 3.12 -12.83 -26.04
N GLN A 90 2.46 -13.59 -26.90
CA GLN A 90 2.22 -13.18 -28.29
C GLN A 90 1.28 -11.96 -28.39
N HIS A 91 0.27 -11.89 -27.51
CA HIS A 91 -0.58 -10.70 -27.40
C HIS A 91 0.21 -9.47 -26.93
N VAL A 92 1.11 -9.63 -25.94
CA VAL A 92 1.98 -8.55 -25.46
C VAL A 92 2.89 -8.03 -26.57
N VAL A 93 3.56 -8.91 -27.33
CA VAL A 93 4.39 -8.51 -28.47
C VAL A 93 3.59 -7.69 -29.48
N THR A 94 2.39 -8.15 -29.84
CA THR A 94 1.49 -7.46 -30.77
C THR A 94 1.13 -6.06 -30.25
N ALA A 95 0.75 -5.95 -28.97
CA ALA A 95 0.40 -4.67 -28.36
C ALA A 95 1.58 -3.69 -28.38
N LEU A 96 2.79 -4.15 -28.09
CA LEU A 96 4.01 -3.33 -28.08
C LEU A 96 4.42 -2.88 -29.49
N GLU A 97 4.36 -3.77 -30.49
CA GLU A 97 4.75 -3.45 -31.87
C GLU A 97 3.72 -2.57 -32.59
N CYS A 98 2.42 -2.84 -32.40
CA CYS A 98 1.34 -2.03 -32.98
C CYS A 98 1.06 -0.75 -32.21
N GLY A 99 1.52 -0.67 -30.96
CA GLY A 99 1.40 0.51 -30.13
C GLY A 99 0.06 0.70 -29.45
N TYR A 100 -0.55 -0.39 -29.01
CA TYR A 100 -1.82 -0.37 -28.28
C TYR A 100 -1.59 0.08 -26.83
N ALA A 101 -1.47 1.39 -26.62
CA ALA A 101 -1.16 1.98 -25.33
C ALA A 101 -2.16 1.60 -24.20
N GLY A 102 -3.41 1.28 -24.55
CA GLY A 102 -4.40 0.79 -23.59
C GLY A 102 -4.05 -0.55 -22.93
N GLU A 103 -3.14 -1.32 -23.53
CA GLU A 103 -2.70 -2.63 -23.02
C GLU A 103 -1.45 -2.54 -22.15
N TYR A 104 -0.75 -1.39 -22.12
CA TYR A 104 0.57 -1.31 -21.47
C TYR A 104 0.52 -1.52 -19.95
N SER A 105 -0.60 -1.21 -19.30
CA SER A 105 -0.78 -1.45 -17.87
C SER A 105 -0.80 -2.95 -17.52
N ALA A 106 -1.28 -3.80 -18.43
CA ALA A 106 -1.18 -5.25 -18.27
C ALA A 106 0.25 -5.77 -18.48
N VAL A 107 1.03 -5.10 -19.34
CA VAL A 107 2.44 -5.46 -19.61
C VAL A 107 3.37 -5.07 -18.45
N LEU A 108 3.17 -3.88 -17.89
CA LEU A 108 4.06 -3.30 -16.87
C LEU A 108 3.60 -3.57 -15.43
N GLY A 109 2.37 -4.08 -15.27
CA GLY A 109 1.72 -4.17 -13.98
C GLY A 109 1.03 -2.86 -13.61
N THR A 110 -0.02 -3.01 -12.81
CA THR A 110 -0.90 -1.91 -12.39
C THR A 110 -0.61 -1.41 -10.98
N ASP A 111 0.18 -2.18 -10.24
CA ASP A 111 0.40 -1.95 -8.84
C ASP A 111 1.43 -0.85 -8.67
N THR A 112 1.03 0.17 -7.91
CA THR A 112 1.97 1.20 -7.48
C THR A 112 2.97 0.57 -6.50
N GLU A 113 4.25 0.85 -6.73
CA GLU A 113 5.35 0.37 -5.91
C GLU A 113 5.06 0.62 -4.42
N LEU A 114 5.24 -0.42 -3.60
CA LEU A 114 5.29 -0.24 -2.15
C LEU A 114 6.65 0.38 -1.81
N THR A 115 6.62 1.59 -1.28
CA THR A 115 7.82 2.28 -0.84
C THR A 115 8.52 1.51 0.28
N TYR A 116 9.81 1.77 0.48
CA TYR A 116 10.55 1.19 1.60
C TYR A 116 9.89 1.48 2.97
N GLU A 117 9.35 2.68 3.16
CA GLU A 117 8.67 3.04 4.41
C GLU A 117 7.36 2.27 4.62
N GLU A 118 6.62 1.96 3.56
CA GLU A 118 5.45 1.09 3.62
C GLU A 118 5.85 -0.36 3.93
N CYS A 119 6.91 -0.88 3.29
CA CYS A 119 7.46 -2.19 3.61
C CYS A 119 7.89 -2.28 5.08
N LYS A 120 8.60 -1.26 5.56
CA LYS A 120 9.06 -1.16 6.94
C LYS A 120 7.90 -1.03 7.93
N LEU A 121 6.87 -0.25 7.60
CA LEU A 121 5.66 -0.18 8.41
C LEU A 121 5.04 -1.56 8.59
N THR A 122 4.92 -2.36 7.53
CA THR A 122 4.44 -3.74 7.61
C THR A 122 5.30 -4.59 8.54
N TRP A 123 6.63 -4.49 8.45
CA TRP A 123 7.53 -5.21 9.36
C TRP A 123 7.32 -4.78 10.82
N ASP A 124 7.25 -3.47 11.09
CA ASP A 124 7.04 -2.93 12.44
C ASP A 124 5.71 -3.43 13.03
N ILE A 125 4.64 -3.49 12.22
CA ILE A 125 3.33 -4.02 12.62
C ILE A 125 3.43 -5.50 12.98
N LEU A 126 4.01 -6.32 12.10
CA LEU A 126 4.13 -7.76 12.32
C LEU A 126 5.04 -8.08 13.52
N ASP A 127 6.14 -7.34 13.70
CA ASP A 127 7.04 -7.48 14.85
C ASP A 127 6.38 -7.06 16.16
N MET A 128 5.56 -6.01 16.15
CA MET A 128 4.75 -5.65 17.33
C MET A 128 3.86 -6.82 17.76
N PHE A 129 3.12 -7.42 16.83
CA PHE A 129 2.24 -8.56 17.15
C PHE A 129 3.01 -9.81 17.57
N ARG A 130 4.16 -10.09 16.94
CA ARG A 130 5.08 -11.15 17.37
C ARG A 130 5.52 -10.96 18.82
N VAL A 131 5.96 -9.76 19.18
CA VAL A 131 6.40 -9.44 20.54
C VAL A 131 5.24 -9.57 21.52
N LEU A 132 4.05 -9.06 21.18
CA LEU A 132 2.85 -9.21 22.02
C LEU A 132 2.52 -10.69 22.25
N HIS A 133 2.50 -11.50 21.20
CA HIS A 133 2.24 -12.94 21.29
C HIS A 133 3.20 -13.66 22.25
N PHE A 134 4.51 -13.46 22.08
CA PHE A 134 5.50 -14.09 22.96
C PHE A 134 5.46 -13.56 24.40
N SER A 135 5.21 -12.25 24.57
CA SER A 135 5.10 -11.62 25.89
C SER A 135 3.91 -12.18 26.66
N VAL A 136 2.77 -12.36 25.99
CA VAL A 136 1.57 -12.94 26.59
C VAL A 136 1.76 -14.41 26.95
N ARG A 137 2.42 -15.20 26.10
CA ARG A 137 2.72 -16.62 26.41
C ARG A 137 3.51 -16.79 27.69
N LYS A 138 4.38 -15.83 28.05
CA LYS A 138 5.13 -15.85 29.33
C LYS A 138 4.26 -15.58 30.56
N LEU A 139 3.07 -15.01 30.39
CA LEU A 139 2.09 -14.83 31.48
C LEU A 139 1.33 -16.13 31.80
N GLY A 140 1.58 -17.20 31.04
CA GLY A 140 0.96 -18.52 31.19
C GLY A 140 -0.23 -18.75 30.25
N PRO A 141 -0.94 -19.90 30.40
CA PRO A 141 -2.01 -20.32 29.48
C PRO A 141 -3.12 -19.29 29.30
N ASP A 142 -3.54 -18.61 30.38
CA ASP A 142 -4.59 -17.57 30.34
C ASP A 142 -4.02 -16.16 30.19
N GLY A 143 -2.89 -16.01 29.49
CA GLY A 143 -2.15 -14.76 29.40
C GLY A 143 -3.01 -13.59 28.92
N TRP A 144 -3.81 -13.79 27.87
CA TRP A 144 -4.70 -12.77 27.32
C TRP A 144 -5.76 -12.31 28.32
N THR A 145 -6.38 -13.24 29.06
CA THR A 145 -7.39 -12.94 30.08
C THR A 145 -6.80 -12.10 31.22
N LYS A 146 -5.50 -12.30 31.54
CA LYS A 146 -4.82 -11.57 32.62
C LYS A 146 -4.53 -10.12 32.27
N ILE A 147 -4.57 -9.69 31.00
CA ILE A 147 -4.24 -8.32 30.59
C ILE A 147 -5.27 -7.30 31.11
N GLY A 148 -6.54 -7.70 31.25
CA GLY A 148 -7.60 -6.82 31.74
C GLY A 148 -8.08 -5.79 30.71
N VAL A 149 -8.03 -6.16 29.43
CA VAL A 149 -8.61 -5.41 28.30
C VAL A 149 -9.72 -6.28 27.69
N ILE A 150 -10.84 -5.66 27.30
CA ILE A 150 -11.93 -6.36 26.61
C ILE A 150 -11.41 -6.85 25.26
N ASP A 151 -11.68 -8.12 24.94
CA ASP A 151 -11.23 -8.78 23.70
C ASP A 151 -9.72 -8.66 23.44
N ALA A 152 -8.92 -8.72 24.51
CA ALA A 152 -7.47 -8.53 24.47
C ALA A 152 -6.74 -9.40 23.43
N GLU A 153 -7.19 -10.64 23.22
CA GLU A 153 -6.62 -11.53 22.21
C GLU A 153 -6.90 -11.03 20.79
N HIS A 154 -8.13 -10.60 20.51
CA HIS A 154 -8.50 -10.06 19.20
C HIS A 154 -7.72 -8.77 18.91
N VAL A 155 -7.66 -7.83 19.86
CA VAL A 155 -6.89 -6.58 19.70
C VAL A 155 -5.38 -6.83 19.63
N GLY A 156 -4.91 -7.85 20.35
CA GLY A 156 -3.49 -8.18 20.49
C GLY A 156 -2.94 -9.14 19.44
N THR A 157 -3.76 -9.56 18.47
CA THR A 157 -3.35 -10.42 17.35
C THR A 157 -3.53 -9.67 16.04
N PHE A 158 -2.69 -10.01 15.05
CA PHE A 158 -2.77 -9.39 13.73
C PHE A 158 -4.09 -9.77 13.05
N GLN A 159 -4.88 -8.76 12.65
CA GLN A 159 -6.20 -8.96 12.05
C GLN A 159 -6.19 -8.86 10.53
N GLY A 160 -5.03 -8.74 9.90
CA GLY A 160 -4.94 -8.50 8.45
C GLY A 160 -5.14 -7.03 8.08
N PHE A 161 -5.56 -6.81 6.85
CA PHE A 161 -5.73 -5.51 6.20
C PHE A 161 -6.98 -5.53 5.32
N ASP A 162 -7.59 -4.37 5.05
CA ASP A 162 -8.82 -4.26 4.26
C ASP A 162 -8.53 -4.27 2.76
N TYR A 163 -9.07 -5.27 2.07
CA TYR A 163 -8.85 -5.43 0.62
C TYR A 163 -9.61 -4.40 -0.20
N GLN A 164 -10.56 -3.69 0.40
CA GLN A 164 -11.31 -2.63 -0.26
C GLN A 164 -10.54 -1.31 -0.31
N LEU A 165 -9.47 -1.16 0.48
CA LEU A 165 -8.62 0.01 0.49
C LEU A 165 -7.32 -0.28 -0.26
N ASP A 166 -7.03 0.49 -1.31
CA ASP A 166 -5.87 0.27 -2.20
C ASP A 166 -4.55 0.05 -1.44
N THR A 167 -4.25 0.92 -0.48
CA THR A 167 -3.03 0.82 0.31
C THR A 167 -3.02 -0.45 1.17
N GLU A 168 -4.10 -0.74 1.89
CA GLU A 168 -4.17 -1.92 2.76
C GLU A 168 -4.17 -3.23 1.97
N SER A 169 -4.83 -3.27 0.81
CA SER A 169 -4.78 -4.40 -0.12
C SER A 169 -3.35 -4.72 -0.56
N ARG A 170 -2.56 -3.71 -0.95
CA ARG A 170 -1.15 -3.89 -1.30
C ARG A 170 -0.31 -4.36 -0.12
N LEU A 171 -0.52 -3.80 1.08
CA LEU A 171 0.17 -4.25 2.29
C LEU A 171 -0.19 -5.71 2.63
N ALA A 172 -1.45 -6.12 2.42
CA ALA A 172 -1.88 -7.50 2.61
C ALA A 172 -1.17 -8.47 1.66
N GLY A 173 -1.09 -8.10 0.37
CA GLY A 173 -0.34 -8.86 -0.62
C GLY A 173 1.14 -9.00 -0.20
N TYR A 174 1.72 -7.93 0.33
CA TYR A 174 3.09 -7.98 0.86
C TYR A 174 3.24 -8.88 2.09
N VAL A 175 2.25 -8.89 3.00
CA VAL A 175 2.23 -9.84 4.13
C VAL A 175 2.16 -11.28 3.62
N GLY A 176 1.33 -11.58 2.62
CA GLY A 176 1.28 -12.89 1.97
C GLY A 176 2.65 -13.31 1.43
N TYR A 177 3.30 -12.44 0.64
CA TYR A 177 4.65 -12.67 0.13
C TYR A 177 5.69 -12.94 1.24
N LEU A 178 5.64 -12.18 2.34
CA LEU A 178 6.55 -12.38 3.47
C LEU A 178 6.37 -13.76 4.09
N VAL A 179 5.13 -14.19 4.30
CA VAL A 179 4.84 -15.52 4.89
C VAL A 179 5.20 -16.65 3.95
N ASP A 180 4.90 -16.51 2.65
CA ASP A 180 5.24 -17.52 1.63
C ASP A 180 6.76 -17.71 1.48
N THR A 181 7.53 -16.65 1.75
CA THR A 181 9.00 -16.68 1.75
C THR A 181 9.61 -17.07 3.10
N GLY A 182 8.80 -17.54 4.06
CA GLY A 182 9.25 -18.05 5.36
C GLY A 182 9.49 -16.98 6.44
N ARG A 183 8.97 -15.76 6.27
CA ARG A 183 9.08 -14.67 7.24
C ARG A 183 7.75 -14.44 7.95
N TRP A 184 7.76 -14.33 9.29
CA TRP A 184 6.54 -14.23 10.10
C TRP A 184 5.55 -15.40 9.91
N GLU A 185 6.09 -16.61 9.82
CA GLU A 185 5.33 -17.86 9.64
C GLU A 185 4.23 -18.06 10.69
N GLU A 186 4.33 -17.43 11.86
CA GLU A 186 3.26 -17.44 12.87
C GLU A 186 1.92 -16.88 12.34
N GLN A 187 1.91 -16.12 11.24
CA GLN A 187 0.70 -15.60 10.60
C GLN A 187 0.11 -16.54 9.54
N LYS A 188 0.81 -17.65 9.20
CA LYS A 188 0.42 -18.54 8.10
C LYS A 188 -0.98 -19.12 8.28
N GLU A 189 -1.30 -19.60 9.47
CA GLU A 189 -2.63 -20.17 9.77
C GLU A 189 -3.75 -19.13 9.59
N PHE A 190 -3.49 -17.87 9.95
CA PHE A 190 -4.44 -16.77 9.76
C PHE A 190 -4.63 -16.45 8.28
N ILE A 191 -3.54 -16.36 7.51
CA ILE A 191 -3.57 -16.07 6.07
C ILE A 191 -4.25 -17.19 5.29
N GLU A 192 -3.95 -18.46 5.57
CA GLU A 192 -4.57 -19.60 4.89
C GLU A 192 -6.09 -19.68 5.13
N ARG A 193 -6.56 -19.26 6.31
CA ARG A 193 -7.98 -19.30 6.66
C ARG A 193 -8.79 -18.12 6.14
N ASN A 194 -8.25 -16.90 6.29
CA ASN A 194 -8.99 -15.66 6.06
C ASN A 194 -8.44 -14.85 4.88
N GLY A 195 -7.44 -15.39 4.18
CA GLY A 195 -6.75 -14.71 3.09
C GLY A 195 -5.94 -13.49 3.52
N GLY A 196 -5.90 -13.14 4.81
CA GLY A 196 -5.30 -11.89 5.31
C GLY A 196 -6.24 -10.67 5.28
N ASN A 197 -7.53 -10.86 5.00
CA ASN A 197 -8.51 -9.77 4.90
C ASN A 197 -9.15 -9.47 6.26
N SER A 198 -9.04 -8.22 6.73
CA SER A 198 -9.66 -7.76 7.98
C SER A 198 -11.14 -7.40 7.84
N HIS A 199 -11.63 -7.19 6.61
CA HIS A 199 -12.97 -6.64 6.31
C HIS A 199 -13.24 -5.21 6.83
N HIS A 200 -12.24 -4.54 7.39
CA HIS A 200 -12.33 -3.15 7.87
C HIS A 200 -10.93 -2.52 8.01
N GLU A 201 -10.83 -1.21 7.80
CA GLU A 201 -9.56 -0.47 7.87
C GLU A 201 -8.82 -0.69 9.20
N MET A 202 -7.53 -1.05 9.14
CA MET A 202 -6.71 -1.40 10.30
C MET A 202 -5.49 -0.50 10.55
N LEU A 203 -5.01 0.21 9.53
CA LEU A 203 -3.83 1.07 9.61
C LEU A 203 -3.93 2.13 10.72
N PRO A 204 -5.07 2.83 10.93
CA PRO A 204 -5.20 3.75 12.05
C PRO A 204 -4.99 3.05 13.41
N THR A 205 -5.55 1.85 13.57
CA THR A 205 -5.41 1.02 14.77
C THR A 205 -3.96 0.62 15.00
N TYR A 206 -3.31 0.05 13.98
CA TYR A 206 -1.92 -0.38 14.08
C TYR A 206 -0.96 0.79 14.34
N ARG A 207 -1.18 1.95 13.70
CA ARG A 207 -0.36 3.16 13.94
C ARG A 207 -0.50 3.67 15.38
N ALA A 208 -1.72 3.66 15.94
CA ALA A 208 -1.94 4.07 17.34
C ALA A 208 -1.25 3.11 18.32
N MET A 209 -1.34 1.80 18.09
CA MET A 209 -0.63 0.80 18.87
C MET A 209 0.89 0.96 18.75
N LEU A 210 1.43 1.13 17.53
CA LEU A 210 2.86 1.33 17.29
C LEU A 210 3.41 2.58 17.98
N ALA A 211 2.65 3.68 18.00
CA ALA A 211 3.05 4.90 18.69
C ALA A 211 3.29 4.67 20.20
N THR A 212 2.54 3.72 20.79
CA THR A 212 2.70 3.30 22.20
C THR A 212 3.76 2.21 22.36
N PHE A 213 3.76 1.22 21.47
CA PHE A 213 4.67 0.07 21.49
C PHE A 213 6.14 0.48 21.31
N ASN A 214 6.44 1.28 20.29
CA ASN A 214 7.81 1.65 19.93
C ASN A 214 8.64 2.23 21.08
N PRO A 215 8.18 3.24 21.85
CA PRO A 215 8.94 3.75 22.99
C PRO A 215 9.07 2.74 24.13
N ILE A 216 8.10 1.86 24.32
CA ILE A 216 8.15 0.80 25.34
C ILE A 216 9.19 -0.25 24.95
N TRP A 217 9.11 -0.74 23.71
CA TRP A 217 9.98 -1.79 23.20
C TRP A 217 11.44 -1.34 23.11
N ARG A 218 11.72 -0.10 22.65
CA ARG A 218 13.09 0.45 22.66
C ARG A 218 13.71 0.49 24.06
N LYS A 219 12.91 0.79 25.09
CA LYS A 219 13.38 0.78 26.49
C LYS A 219 13.60 -0.64 27.02
N ALA A 220 12.83 -1.62 26.55
CA ALA A 220 13.03 -3.03 26.90
C ALA A 220 14.29 -3.59 26.22
N ALA A 221 14.44 -3.35 24.90
CA ALA A 221 15.57 -3.81 24.10
C ALA A 221 16.92 -3.21 24.53
N SER A 222 16.95 -1.93 24.93
CA SER A 222 18.19 -1.26 25.35
C SER A 222 18.76 -1.75 26.69
N ARG A 223 17.97 -2.48 27.49
CA ARG A 223 18.39 -3.00 28.80
C ARG A 223 19.21 -4.30 28.72
N GLY A 224 19.56 -4.76 27.52
CA GLY A 224 20.31 -6.01 27.30
C GLY A 224 19.58 -7.25 27.83
N GLY A 225 18.27 -7.12 28.10
CA GLY A 225 17.42 -8.14 28.69
C GLY A 225 16.41 -8.69 27.69
N ASP A 226 15.59 -9.61 28.18
CA ASP A 226 14.51 -10.27 27.46
C ASP A 226 13.55 -9.24 26.81
N PRO A 227 13.37 -9.22 25.47
CA PRO A 227 12.61 -8.18 24.76
C PRO A 227 11.08 -8.28 24.97
N ASN A 228 10.65 -9.05 25.97
CA ASN A 228 9.25 -9.28 26.30
C ASN A 228 8.68 -8.16 27.17
N LEU A 229 7.42 -7.84 26.90
CA LEU A 229 6.64 -6.85 27.63
C LEU A 229 6.00 -7.48 28.86
N ASN A 230 5.92 -6.72 29.95
CA ASN A 230 5.12 -7.11 31.10
C ASN A 230 3.62 -6.85 30.84
N LYS A 231 2.76 -7.37 31.72
CA LYS A 231 1.30 -7.21 31.64
C LYS A 231 0.85 -5.76 31.44
N GLU A 232 1.39 -4.82 32.21
CA GLU A 232 0.95 -3.41 32.14
C GLU A 232 1.41 -2.74 30.83
N GLN A 233 2.58 -3.10 30.33
CA GLN A 233 3.06 -2.64 29.02
C GLN A 233 2.19 -3.18 27.88
N ILE A 234 1.82 -4.46 27.92
CA ILE A 234 0.89 -5.06 26.95
C ILE A 234 -0.45 -4.32 27.00
N LYS A 235 -1.00 -4.14 28.21
CA LYS A 235 -2.26 -3.40 28.42
C LYS A 235 -2.22 -1.99 27.82
N GLN A 236 -1.13 -1.26 28.01
CA GLN A 236 -0.96 0.08 27.43
C GLN A 236 -1.01 0.06 25.90
N VAL A 237 -0.33 -0.90 25.26
CA VAL A 237 -0.34 -1.03 23.80
C VAL A 237 -1.74 -1.36 23.30
N LEU A 238 -2.45 -2.30 23.94
CA LEU A 238 -3.80 -2.67 23.51
C LEU A 238 -4.80 -1.52 23.69
N LEU A 239 -4.72 -0.76 24.78
CA LEU A 239 -5.62 0.38 25.01
C LEU A 239 -5.38 1.56 24.05
N ALA A 240 -4.28 1.56 23.30
CA ALA A 240 -4.05 2.55 22.25
C ALA A 240 -4.87 2.26 20.98
N ALA A 241 -5.35 1.02 20.80
CA ALA A 241 -6.25 0.69 19.70
C ALA A 241 -7.60 1.40 19.88
N PRO A 242 -8.13 2.10 18.86
CA PRO A 242 -9.41 2.78 18.94
C PRO A 242 -10.54 1.84 19.37
N GLY A 243 -11.37 2.28 20.31
CA GLY A 243 -12.50 1.49 20.83
C GLY A 243 -12.14 0.46 21.92
N SER A 244 -10.85 0.26 22.23
CA SER A 244 -10.44 -0.66 23.30
C SER A 244 -10.77 -0.12 24.69
N GLN A 245 -11.21 -1.01 25.58
CA GLN A 245 -11.66 -0.65 26.94
C GLN A 245 -11.09 -1.59 28.00
N VAL A 246 -10.98 -1.09 29.23
CA VAL A 246 -10.55 -1.87 30.39
C VAL A 246 -11.68 -2.80 30.83
N LYS A 247 -11.36 -4.05 31.16
CA LYS A 247 -12.31 -4.98 31.79
C LYS A 247 -12.45 -4.61 33.26
N HIS A 248 -13.64 -4.15 33.66
CA HIS A 248 -14.00 -3.83 35.04
C HIS A 248 -14.19 -5.08 35.91
#